data_AF-A0A7T1T4G9-F1
#
_entry.id   AF-A0A7T1T4G9-F1
#
_cell.length_a   1.000
_cell.length_b   1.000
_cell.length_c   1.000
_cell.angle_alpha   90.00
_cell.angle_beta   90.00
_cell.angle_gamma   90.00
#
_symmetry.space_group_name_H-M   'P 1'
#
loop_
_entity.id
_entity.type
_entity.pdbx_description
1 polymer ?
#
loop_
_entity_poly.entity_id
_entity_poly.type
_entity_poly.pdbx_seq_one_letter_code
_entity_poly.pdbx_strand_id
1 'polypeptide(L)'
;MSATEMTAAGIRTGDDVVVPAFGGAEVAGAVRAVGARPVFADIDPLSFCLSPSSVEAALTDRTVAIAPVHLFGHPADMVCLHEVAQRRGLRVVEPDNGPSVISVDGARRRQFADYLERRLRGVVIPTVALGVQHEFTEYVVRVPGNGRPDRDAFKRALRARGVACYVPVKNPAHRTAEFRTDVWLPESERAADETLALPMETSMTKRELHRLVSACNGLGGLLMDAAC
;
A
#
# COMPACT_ATOMS: atom_id res chain seq x y z
N MET A 1 3.70 -6.52 -13.31
CA MET A 1 4.57 -7.61 -12.83
C MET A 1 3.89 -8.97 -12.99
N SER A 2 4.48 -9.80 -13.83
CA SER A 2 3.97 -11.07 -14.34
C SER A 2 5.09 -12.11 -14.32
N ALA A 3 4.74 -13.38 -14.47
CA ALA A 3 5.73 -14.46 -14.56
C ALA A 3 6.73 -14.24 -15.73
N THR A 4 6.27 -13.60 -16.81
CA THR A 4 7.11 -13.24 -17.96
C THR A 4 8.15 -12.18 -17.58
N GLU A 5 7.76 -11.13 -16.86
CA GLU A 5 8.70 -10.12 -16.34
C GLU A 5 9.74 -10.74 -15.40
N MET A 6 9.32 -11.66 -14.52
CA MET A 6 10.24 -12.37 -13.62
C MET A 6 11.27 -13.21 -14.40
N THR A 7 10.81 -13.93 -15.42
CA THR A 7 11.69 -14.74 -16.28
C THR A 7 12.65 -13.86 -17.08
N ALA A 8 12.17 -12.74 -17.62
CA ALA A 8 12.99 -11.76 -18.35
C ALA A 8 14.06 -11.12 -17.45
N ALA A 9 13.75 -10.92 -16.17
CA ALA A 9 14.72 -10.49 -15.15
C ALA A 9 15.72 -11.60 -14.75
N GLY A 10 15.61 -12.81 -15.32
CA GLY A 10 16.52 -13.92 -15.07
C GLY A 10 16.27 -14.67 -13.77
N ILE A 11 15.08 -14.53 -13.17
CA ILE A 11 14.65 -15.31 -12.01
C ILE A 11 14.36 -16.75 -12.46
N ARG A 12 14.83 -17.72 -11.68
CA ARG A 12 14.73 -19.15 -11.96
C ARG A 12 14.10 -19.91 -10.81
N THR A 13 13.73 -21.16 -11.07
CA THR A 13 13.25 -22.09 -10.05
C THR A 13 14.23 -22.18 -8.88
N GLY A 14 13.72 -22.05 -7.66
CA GLY A 14 14.50 -22.15 -6.42
C GLY A 14 15.22 -20.87 -5.98
N ASP A 15 15.14 -19.80 -6.76
CA ASP A 15 15.59 -18.46 -6.36
C ASP A 15 14.66 -17.85 -5.32
N ASP A 16 15.19 -16.96 -4.49
CA ASP A 16 14.39 -16.13 -3.59
C ASP A 16 14.23 -14.72 -4.15
N VAL A 17 12.99 -14.23 -4.10
CA VAL A 17 12.64 -12.85 -4.49
C VAL A 17 11.95 -12.16 -3.34
N VAL A 18 12.52 -11.05 -2.87
CA VAL A 18 11.91 -10.27 -1.79
C VAL A 18 10.74 -9.44 -2.33
N VAL A 19 9.57 -9.57 -1.70
CA VAL A 19 8.31 -8.90 -2.10
C VAL A 19 7.62 -8.28 -0.88
N PRO A 20 6.85 -7.18 -1.04
CA PRO A 20 6.10 -6.60 0.07
C PRO A 20 4.98 -7.53 0.51
N ALA A 21 4.81 -7.69 1.82
CA ALA A 21 3.74 -8.53 2.34
C ALA A 21 2.36 -7.87 2.26
N PHE A 22 2.29 -6.55 2.29
CA PHE A 22 1.07 -5.79 2.08
C PHE A 22 1.00 -5.30 0.63
N GLY A 23 -0.10 -5.58 -0.07
CA GLY A 23 -0.27 -5.19 -1.48
C GLY A 23 0.54 -6.00 -2.51
N GLY A 24 1.41 -6.93 -2.09
CA GLY A 24 2.29 -7.70 -2.99
C GLY A 24 1.82 -9.10 -3.39
N ALA A 25 0.56 -9.49 -3.13
CA ALA A 25 0.09 -10.86 -3.38
C ALA A 25 0.19 -11.28 -4.86
N GLU A 26 -0.13 -10.38 -5.78
CA GLU A 26 -0.02 -10.64 -7.23
C GLU A 26 1.43 -10.89 -7.65
N VAL A 27 2.36 -10.06 -7.14
CA VAL A 27 3.80 -10.20 -7.39
C VAL A 27 4.33 -11.51 -6.80
N ALA A 28 3.91 -11.87 -5.58
CA ALA A 28 4.25 -13.14 -4.98
C ALA A 28 3.74 -14.34 -5.81
N GLY A 29 2.55 -14.20 -6.43
CA GLY A 29 2.00 -15.15 -7.38
C GLY A 29 2.86 -15.29 -8.63
N ALA A 30 3.32 -14.17 -9.20
CA ALA A 30 4.23 -14.17 -10.35
C ALA A 30 5.58 -14.84 -10.04
N VAL A 31 6.15 -14.58 -8.87
CA VAL A 31 7.37 -15.24 -8.38
C VAL A 31 7.15 -16.75 -8.27
N ARG A 32 6.04 -17.18 -7.67
CA ARG A 32 5.73 -18.60 -7.54
C ARG A 32 5.48 -19.28 -8.88
N ALA A 33 4.86 -18.59 -9.83
CA ALA A 33 4.56 -19.12 -11.16
C ALA A 33 5.83 -19.49 -11.95
N VAL A 34 6.97 -18.83 -11.68
CA VAL A 34 8.28 -19.20 -12.27
C VAL A 34 9.06 -20.24 -11.46
N GLY A 35 8.46 -20.79 -10.39
CA GLY A 35 9.10 -21.77 -9.51
C GLY A 35 10.07 -21.17 -8.48
N ALA A 36 10.12 -19.84 -8.36
CA ALA A 36 10.89 -19.14 -7.33
C ALA A 36 10.07 -19.01 -6.03
N ARG A 37 10.73 -18.64 -4.93
CA ARG A 37 10.10 -18.44 -3.63
C ARG A 37 9.93 -16.94 -3.33
N PRO A 38 8.70 -16.46 -3.08
CA PRO A 38 8.50 -15.13 -2.53
C PRO A 38 8.96 -15.11 -1.07
N VAL A 39 9.86 -14.19 -0.74
CA VAL A 39 10.28 -13.89 0.63
C VAL A 39 9.63 -12.57 1.03
N PHE A 40 8.76 -12.62 2.03
CA PHE A 40 8.00 -11.44 2.44
C PHE A 40 8.82 -10.52 3.32
N ALA A 41 8.85 -9.24 2.95
CA ALA A 41 9.36 -8.15 3.76
C ALA A 41 8.23 -7.18 4.09
N ASP A 42 8.45 -6.41 5.15
CA ASP A 42 7.50 -5.44 5.67
C ASP A 42 7.50 -4.14 4.85
N ILE A 43 6.53 -3.29 5.15
CA ILE A 43 6.33 -2.02 4.46
C ILE A 43 6.81 -0.84 5.31
N ASP A 44 7.09 0.27 4.64
CA ASP A 44 7.16 1.57 5.31
C ASP A 44 5.75 2.01 5.76
N PRO A 45 5.56 2.42 7.02
CA PRO A 45 4.23 2.70 7.57
C PRO A 45 3.52 3.90 6.95
N LEU A 46 4.26 4.80 6.27
CA LEU A 46 3.73 6.04 5.72
C LEU A 46 3.33 5.88 4.25
N SER A 47 4.22 5.29 3.44
CA SER A 47 4.02 5.07 2.00
C SER A 47 3.29 3.77 1.68
N PHE A 48 3.27 2.81 2.61
CA PHE A 48 2.83 1.42 2.42
C PHE A 48 3.63 0.63 1.37
N CYS A 49 4.70 1.21 0.84
CA CYS A 49 5.61 0.56 -0.10
C CYS A 49 6.63 -0.30 0.66
N LEU A 50 7.33 -1.17 -0.08
CA LEU A 50 8.37 -2.04 0.46
C LEU A 50 9.46 -1.26 1.21
N SER A 51 9.73 -1.62 2.47
CA SER A 51 10.73 -0.95 3.30
C SER A 51 12.15 -1.44 2.96
N PRO A 52 13.10 -0.54 2.62
CA PRO A 52 14.49 -0.92 2.36
C PRO A 52 15.17 -1.64 3.54
N SER A 53 14.87 -1.23 4.78
CA SER A 53 15.44 -1.87 5.97
C SER A 53 14.85 -3.27 6.20
N SER A 54 13.57 -3.46 5.90
CA SER A 54 12.95 -4.78 5.98
C SER A 54 13.45 -5.72 4.89
N VAL A 55 13.74 -5.20 3.69
CA VAL A 55 14.40 -5.97 2.63
C VAL A 55 15.75 -6.51 3.11
N GLU A 56 16.61 -5.67 3.70
CA GLU A 56 17.91 -6.12 4.22
C GLU A 56 17.76 -7.23 5.27
N ALA A 57 16.75 -7.14 6.15
CA ALA A 57 16.48 -8.15 7.17
C ALA A 57 15.91 -9.47 6.61
N ALA A 58 15.27 -9.42 5.43
CA ALA A 58 14.63 -10.57 4.81
C ALA A 58 15.54 -11.35 3.86
N LEU A 59 16.75 -10.85 3.57
CA LEU A 59 17.68 -11.51 2.64
C LEU A 59 18.09 -12.90 3.14
N THR A 60 18.28 -13.80 2.17
CA THR A 60 18.79 -15.16 2.33
C THR A 60 19.97 -15.38 1.39
N ASP A 61 20.71 -16.48 1.59
CA ASP A 61 21.78 -16.88 0.66
C ASP A 61 21.28 -17.20 -0.77
N ARG A 62 19.96 -17.35 -0.94
CA ARG A 62 19.31 -17.62 -2.23
C ARG A 62 18.65 -16.39 -2.83
N THR A 63 18.71 -15.23 -2.17
CA THR A 63 18.09 -14.02 -2.69
C THR A 63 18.83 -13.54 -3.92
N VAL A 64 18.09 -13.39 -5.02
CA VAL A 64 18.63 -12.91 -6.30
C VAL A 64 17.98 -11.61 -6.77
N ALA A 65 16.81 -11.27 -6.22
CA ALA A 65 16.04 -10.12 -6.65
C ALA A 65 15.13 -9.54 -5.56
N ILE A 66 14.76 -8.29 -5.74
CA ILE A 66 13.74 -7.58 -5.00
C ILE A 66 12.69 -7.12 -6.01
N ALA A 67 11.41 -7.30 -5.72
CA ALA A 67 10.31 -6.89 -6.58
C ALA A 67 9.37 -5.93 -5.83
N PRO A 68 9.68 -4.61 -5.82
CA PRO A 68 8.87 -3.61 -5.12
C PRO A 68 7.53 -3.36 -5.81
N VAL A 69 6.55 -2.87 -5.05
CA VAL A 69 5.24 -2.44 -5.55
C VAL A 69 5.05 -0.97 -5.24
N HIS A 70 4.65 -0.18 -6.24
CA HIS A 70 4.13 1.18 -6.02
C HIS A 70 2.67 1.07 -5.59
N LEU A 71 2.37 1.39 -4.34
CA LEU A 71 1.07 1.10 -3.75
C LEU A 71 0.21 2.35 -3.64
N PHE A 72 -1.07 2.26 -4.04
CA PHE A 72 -2.06 3.35 -4.02
C PHE A 72 -1.67 4.60 -4.82
N GLY A 73 -0.68 4.46 -5.72
CA GLY A 73 -0.09 5.55 -6.49
C GLY A 73 1.08 6.25 -5.79
N HIS A 74 1.52 5.76 -4.62
CA HIS A 74 2.79 6.14 -4.03
C HIS A 74 3.91 5.30 -4.67
N PRO A 75 4.95 5.91 -5.27
CA PRO A 75 6.10 5.14 -5.73
C PRO A 75 6.87 4.57 -4.54
N ALA A 76 7.43 3.38 -4.70
CA ALA A 76 8.37 2.83 -3.72
C ALA A 76 9.66 3.66 -3.71
N ASP A 77 10.42 3.62 -2.62
CA ASP A 77 11.71 4.30 -2.54
C ASP A 77 12.76 3.58 -3.42
N MET A 78 12.67 3.83 -4.72
CA MET A 78 13.50 3.18 -5.71
C MET A 78 14.97 3.52 -5.55
N VAL A 79 15.30 4.70 -5.00
CA VAL A 79 16.70 5.09 -4.75
C VAL A 79 17.28 4.15 -3.68
N CYS A 80 16.66 4.09 -2.51
CA CYS A 80 17.16 3.25 -1.42
C CYS A 80 17.10 1.75 -1.76
N LEU A 81 16.06 1.30 -2.46
CA LEU A 81 15.95 -0.10 -2.89
C LEU A 81 17.04 -0.50 -3.89
N HIS A 82 17.38 0.38 -4.84
CA HIS A 82 18.51 0.13 -5.75
C HIS A 82 19.85 0.14 -5.02
N GLU A 83 20.04 1.01 -4.03
CA GLU A 83 21.25 1.01 -3.21
C GLU A 83 21.41 -0.29 -2.40
N VAL A 84 20.33 -0.81 -1.81
CA VAL A 84 20.33 -2.13 -1.16
C VAL A 84 20.66 -3.23 -2.19
N ALA A 85 20.02 -3.21 -3.35
CA ALA A 85 20.23 -4.21 -4.39
C ALA A 85 21.68 -4.22 -4.89
N GLN A 86 22.26 -3.05 -5.19
CA GLN A 86 23.64 -2.91 -5.65
C GLN A 86 24.65 -3.41 -4.63
N ARG A 87 24.49 -3.05 -3.35
CA ARG A 87 25.39 -3.50 -2.27
C ARG A 87 25.38 -5.02 -2.09
N ARG A 88 24.28 -5.68 -2.46
CA ARG A 88 24.06 -7.13 -2.25
C ARG A 88 24.12 -7.95 -3.54
N GLY A 89 24.37 -7.32 -4.69
CA GLY A 89 24.40 -7.99 -6.00
C GLY A 89 23.02 -8.52 -6.46
N LEU A 90 21.94 -7.89 -6.03
CA LEU A 90 20.56 -8.28 -6.34
C LEU A 90 20.03 -7.52 -7.55
N ARG A 91 19.05 -8.10 -8.23
CA ARG A 91 18.27 -7.42 -9.28
C ARG A 91 17.07 -6.70 -8.66
N VAL A 92 16.63 -5.63 -9.29
CA VAL A 92 15.35 -4.98 -8.98
C VAL A 92 14.39 -5.26 -10.13
N VAL A 93 13.26 -5.90 -9.85
CA VAL A 93 12.21 -6.16 -10.83
C VAL A 93 11.12 -5.13 -10.63
N GLU A 94 11.12 -4.11 -11.47
CA GLU A 94 10.16 -3.02 -11.39
C GLU A 94 8.85 -3.37 -12.10
N PRO A 95 7.70 -2.90 -11.58
CA PRO A 95 6.46 -2.94 -12.33
C PRO A 95 6.53 -2.00 -13.54
N ASP A 96 6.25 -2.54 -14.74
CA ASP A 96 6.03 -1.70 -15.92
C ASP A 96 4.73 -0.90 -15.74
N ASN A 97 4.86 0.36 -15.37
CA ASN A 97 3.75 1.30 -15.21
C ASN A 97 3.57 2.21 -16.45
N GLY A 98 4.34 1.98 -17.51
CA GLY A 98 4.43 2.90 -18.65
C GLY A 98 5.02 4.27 -18.27
N PRO A 99 5.04 5.24 -19.21
CA PRO A 99 5.56 6.57 -18.93
C PRO A 99 4.64 7.33 -17.95
N SER A 100 5.23 7.90 -16.89
CA SER A 100 4.56 8.79 -15.95
C SER A 100 4.19 10.13 -16.59
N VAL A 101 3.22 10.13 -17.49
CA VAL A 101 2.60 11.36 -18.02
C VAL A 101 1.47 11.76 -17.08
N ILE A 102 1.40 13.04 -16.71
CA ILE A 102 0.27 13.56 -15.94
C ILE A 102 -1.00 13.41 -16.79
N SER A 103 -1.81 12.42 -16.46
CA SER A 103 -3.14 12.27 -17.03
C SER A 103 -4.10 13.31 -16.45
N VAL A 104 -5.15 13.66 -17.19
CA VAL A 104 -6.23 14.54 -16.70
C VAL A 104 -6.83 14.00 -15.41
N ASP A 105 -7.03 12.68 -15.34
CA ASP A 105 -7.51 12.01 -14.13
C ASP A 105 -6.51 12.12 -12.98
N GLY A 106 -5.21 11.95 -13.23
CA GLY A 106 -4.17 12.10 -12.21
C GLY A 106 -4.10 13.53 -11.65
N ALA A 107 -4.22 14.55 -12.51
CA ALA A 107 -4.32 15.95 -12.06
C ALA A 107 -5.57 16.19 -11.20
N ARG A 108 -6.69 15.55 -11.56
CA ARG A 108 -7.95 15.69 -10.81
C ARG A 108 -7.91 15.01 -9.45
N ARG A 109 -7.33 13.80 -9.36
CA ARG A 109 -7.11 13.09 -8.09
C ARG A 109 -6.22 13.91 -7.17
N ARG A 110 -5.15 14.52 -7.68
CA ARG A 110 -4.31 15.44 -6.89
C ARG A 110 -5.10 16.64 -6.34
N GLN A 111 -5.94 17.27 -7.16
CA GLN A 111 -6.81 18.36 -6.68
C GLN A 111 -7.75 17.90 -5.55
N PHE A 112 -8.28 16.68 -5.63
CA PHE A 112 -9.13 16.12 -4.57
C PHE A 112 -8.32 15.76 -3.33
N ALA A 113 -7.12 15.19 -3.50
CA ALA A 113 -6.19 14.92 -2.40
C ALA A 113 -5.86 16.21 -1.62
N ASP A 114 -5.51 17.30 -2.31
CA ASP A 114 -5.28 18.62 -1.69
C ASP A 114 -6.50 19.14 -0.95
N TYR A 115 -7.69 18.93 -1.52
CA TYR A 115 -8.95 19.33 -0.89
C TYR A 115 -9.19 18.57 0.42
N LEU A 116 -8.95 17.25 0.41
CA LEU A 116 -9.13 16.34 1.54
C LEU A 116 -8.09 16.56 2.62
N GLU A 117 -6.80 16.68 2.27
CA GLU A 117 -5.70 16.94 3.22
C GLU A 117 -5.98 18.17 4.09
N ARG A 118 -6.45 19.25 3.46
CA ARG A 118 -6.75 20.49 4.18
C ARG A 118 -7.93 20.39 5.15
N ARG A 119 -8.80 19.37 5.01
CA ARG A 119 -10.11 19.34 5.67
C ARG A 119 -10.42 18.08 6.48
N LEU A 120 -9.79 16.95 6.17
CA LEU A 120 -9.95 15.73 6.95
C LEU A 120 -9.21 15.84 8.27
N ARG A 121 -9.90 15.51 9.35
CA ARG A 121 -9.40 15.51 10.74
C ARG A 121 -9.76 14.25 11.50
N GLY A 122 -10.76 13.50 11.04
CA GLY A 122 -11.24 12.30 11.71
C GLY A 122 -10.52 10.99 11.37
N VAL A 123 -9.49 11.06 10.53
CA VAL A 123 -8.67 9.93 10.07
C VAL A 123 -7.24 10.42 9.86
N VAL A 124 -6.27 9.51 9.89
CA VAL A 124 -4.89 9.83 9.50
C VAL A 124 -4.80 9.76 7.98
N ILE A 125 -4.46 10.88 7.35
CA ILE A 125 -4.37 11.01 5.90
C ILE A 125 -3.06 10.42 5.34
N PRO A 126 -3.00 10.06 4.05
CA PRO A 126 -1.76 9.67 3.41
C PRO A 126 -0.69 10.77 3.57
N THR A 127 0.53 10.38 3.87
CA THR A 127 1.69 11.28 3.88
C THR A 127 2.47 11.08 2.59
N VAL A 128 2.88 12.18 1.95
CA VAL A 128 3.71 12.15 0.74
C VAL A 128 5.06 12.77 1.08
N ALA A 129 6.14 12.02 0.88
CA ALA A 129 7.48 12.53 1.11
C ALA A 129 7.82 13.69 0.15
N LEU A 130 8.68 14.61 0.60
CA LEU A 130 9.09 15.76 -0.22
C LEU A 130 9.73 15.28 -1.53
N GLY A 131 9.29 15.84 -2.66
CA GLY A 131 9.80 15.49 -3.98
C GLY A 131 9.17 14.21 -4.58
N VAL A 132 8.33 13.49 -3.83
CA VAL A 132 7.60 12.33 -4.36
C VAL A 132 6.33 12.78 -5.08
N GLN A 133 6.14 12.25 -6.29
CA GLN A 133 4.89 12.41 -7.04
C GLN A 133 3.94 11.26 -6.72
N HIS A 134 2.93 11.54 -5.90
CA HIS A 134 1.86 10.59 -5.61
C HIS A 134 0.74 10.72 -6.65
N GLU A 135 0.35 9.62 -7.28
CA GLU A 135 -0.71 9.59 -8.29
C GLU A 135 -2.11 9.44 -7.69
N PHE A 136 -2.17 8.99 -6.43
CA PHE A 136 -3.40 8.81 -5.68
C PHE A 136 -4.38 7.95 -6.49
N THR A 137 -3.94 6.79 -6.99
CA THR A 137 -4.88 5.85 -7.64
C THR A 137 -5.95 5.39 -6.65
N GLU A 138 -5.60 5.34 -5.37
CA GLU A 138 -6.52 5.19 -4.24
C GLU A 138 -6.18 6.23 -3.15
N TYR A 139 -7.17 6.79 -2.47
CA TYR A 139 -6.95 7.66 -1.30
C TYR A 139 -7.12 6.85 -0.02
N VAL A 140 -6.02 6.28 0.47
CA VAL A 140 -6.02 5.37 1.61
C VAL A 140 -5.67 6.10 2.90
N VAL A 141 -6.61 6.12 3.83
CA VAL A 141 -6.42 6.70 5.18
C VAL A 141 -6.23 5.58 6.20
N ARG A 142 -5.62 5.89 7.35
CA ARG A 142 -5.71 5.02 8.53
C ARG A 142 -6.85 5.48 9.43
N VAL A 143 -7.72 4.55 9.79
CA VAL A 143 -8.76 4.76 10.79
C VAL A 143 -8.09 4.68 12.17
N PRO A 144 -8.21 5.71 13.02
CA PRO A 144 -7.64 5.67 14.35
C PRO A 144 -8.34 4.64 15.26
N GLY A 145 -7.67 4.23 16.32
CA GLY A 145 -8.17 3.22 17.27
C GLY A 145 -7.24 2.01 17.31
N ASN A 146 -7.77 0.85 17.70
CA ASN A 146 -7.01 -0.39 17.89
C ASN A 146 -7.05 -1.31 16.65
N GLY A 147 -7.15 -0.73 15.45
CA GLY A 147 -7.27 -1.50 14.20
C GLY A 147 -8.65 -2.16 14.05
N ARG A 148 -8.71 -3.49 13.93
CA ARG A 148 -9.99 -4.23 13.95
C ARG A 148 -10.42 -4.47 15.40
N PRO A 149 -11.69 -4.19 15.80
CA PRO A 149 -12.86 -3.99 14.94
C PRO A 149 -13.19 -2.53 14.57
N ASP A 150 -12.44 -1.55 15.10
CA ASP A 150 -12.74 -0.11 15.00
C ASP A 150 -12.82 0.36 13.54
N ARG A 151 -11.86 -0.04 12.69
CA ARG A 151 -11.87 0.24 11.25
C ARG A 151 -13.15 -0.22 10.58
N ASP A 152 -13.61 -1.43 10.90
CA ASP A 152 -14.83 -1.99 10.31
C ASP A 152 -16.08 -1.29 10.81
N ALA A 153 -16.09 -0.87 12.08
CA ALA A 153 -17.16 -0.04 12.64
C ALA A 153 -17.23 1.33 11.96
N PHE A 154 -16.07 1.99 11.78
CA PHE A 154 -15.95 3.27 11.08
C PHE A 154 -16.46 3.16 9.63
N LYS A 155 -16.04 2.12 8.89
CA LYS A 155 -16.53 1.84 7.54
C LYS A 155 -18.05 1.67 7.49
N ARG A 156 -18.65 0.91 8.42
CA ARG A 156 -20.11 0.76 8.50
C ARG A 156 -20.81 2.09 8.78
N ALA A 157 -20.25 2.89 9.68
CA ALA A 157 -20.81 4.19 10.05
C ALA A 157 -20.70 5.24 8.91
N LEU A 158 -19.65 5.17 8.09
CA LEU A 158 -19.53 5.95 6.85
C LEU A 158 -20.56 5.50 5.81
N ARG A 159 -20.75 4.19 5.63
CA ARG A 159 -21.76 3.66 4.70
C ARG A 159 -23.17 4.12 5.08
N ALA A 160 -23.50 4.14 6.38
CA ALA A 160 -24.77 4.66 6.88
C ALA A 160 -24.96 6.17 6.61
N ARG A 161 -23.86 6.91 6.41
CA ARG A 161 -23.84 8.33 6.01
C ARG A 161 -23.75 8.53 4.49
N GLY A 162 -23.89 7.45 3.70
CA GLY A 162 -23.85 7.49 2.24
C GLY A 162 -22.46 7.63 1.65
N VAL A 163 -21.41 7.27 2.40
CA VAL A 163 -20.02 7.24 1.94
C VAL A 163 -19.57 5.79 1.78
N ALA A 164 -19.33 5.36 0.55
CA ALA A 164 -18.91 4.00 0.23
C ALA A 164 -17.39 3.87 0.26
N CYS A 165 -16.87 3.30 1.34
CA CYS A 165 -15.45 2.97 1.46
C CYS A 165 -15.22 1.46 1.36
N TYR A 166 -13.98 1.06 1.07
CA TYR A 166 -13.57 -0.34 1.10
C TYR A 166 -12.21 -0.52 1.77
N VAL A 167 -11.90 -1.77 2.13
CA VAL A 167 -10.60 -2.13 2.70
C VAL A 167 -9.70 -2.54 1.53
N PRO A 168 -8.62 -1.80 1.25
CA PRO A 168 -7.83 -2.01 0.03
C PRO A 168 -7.07 -3.33 0.05
N VAL A 169 -6.52 -3.71 1.21
CA VAL A 169 -5.83 -4.99 1.41
C VAL A 169 -6.37 -5.61 2.69
N LYS A 170 -7.12 -6.70 2.57
CA LYS A 170 -7.77 -7.35 3.73
C LYS A 170 -6.81 -8.20 4.54
N ASN A 171 -5.98 -8.97 3.85
CA ASN A 171 -5.01 -9.87 4.45
C ASN A 171 -3.67 -9.63 3.76
N PRO A 172 -2.60 -9.32 4.51
CA PRO A 172 -1.25 -9.37 3.98
C PRO A 172 -0.98 -10.75 3.37
N ALA A 173 -0.23 -10.78 2.26
CA ALA A 173 0.05 -11.98 1.49
C ALA A 173 0.57 -13.13 2.39
N HIS A 174 1.53 -12.84 3.27
CA HIS A 174 2.11 -13.81 4.22
C HIS A 174 1.11 -14.42 5.23
N ARG A 175 -0.10 -13.87 5.37
CA ARG A 175 -1.19 -14.43 6.20
C ARG A 175 -2.27 -15.15 5.39
N THR A 176 -2.23 -15.05 4.06
CA THR A 176 -3.17 -15.77 3.18
C THR A 176 -2.91 -17.27 3.20
N ALA A 177 -3.92 -18.08 2.87
CA ALA A 177 -3.74 -19.55 2.81
C ALA A 177 -2.68 -19.96 1.77
N GLU A 178 -2.55 -19.18 0.70
CA GLU A 178 -1.63 -19.46 -0.41
C GLU A 178 -0.16 -19.28 0.00
N PHE A 179 0.15 -18.29 0.84
CA PHE A 179 1.52 -17.87 1.13
C PHE A 179 1.83 -17.83 2.62
N ARG A 180 1.09 -18.59 3.42
CA ARG A 180 1.20 -18.54 4.89
C ARG A 180 2.63 -18.78 5.35
N THR A 181 3.16 -17.85 6.13
CA THR A 181 4.44 -17.99 6.84
C THR A 181 4.33 -17.45 8.27
N ASP A 182 5.29 -17.79 9.13
CA ASP A 182 5.35 -17.37 10.53
C ASP A 182 6.21 -16.12 10.76
N VAL A 183 6.60 -15.43 9.68
CA VAL A 183 7.36 -14.18 9.78
C VAL A 183 6.53 -13.11 10.48
N TRP A 184 7.18 -12.30 11.29
CA TRP A 184 6.54 -11.18 11.98
C TRP A 184 6.77 -9.89 11.19
N LEU A 185 5.70 -9.37 10.58
CA LEU A 185 5.72 -8.16 9.74
C LEU A 185 4.67 -7.17 10.27
N PRO A 186 4.97 -6.49 11.40
CA PRO A 186 4.00 -5.72 12.17
C PRO A 186 3.38 -4.57 11.37
N GLU A 187 4.11 -3.94 10.45
CA GLU A 187 3.57 -2.79 9.71
C GLU A 187 2.54 -3.21 8.66
N SER A 188 2.79 -4.35 8.01
CA SER A 188 1.85 -4.97 7.08
C SER A 188 0.56 -5.40 7.76
N GLU A 189 0.66 -5.98 8.96
CA GLU A 189 -0.50 -6.38 9.76
C GLU A 189 -1.28 -5.15 10.24
N ARG A 190 -0.58 -4.16 10.80
CA ARG A 190 -1.17 -2.89 11.23
C ARG A 190 -1.88 -2.17 10.09
N ALA A 191 -1.27 -2.11 8.90
CA ALA A 191 -1.90 -1.51 7.73
C ALA A 191 -3.19 -2.25 7.31
N ALA A 192 -3.23 -3.57 7.36
CA ALA A 192 -4.44 -4.35 7.04
C ALA A 192 -5.59 -4.09 8.02
N ASP A 193 -5.25 -3.82 9.28
CA ASP A 193 -6.22 -3.58 10.34
C ASP A 193 -6.77 -2.15 10.35
N GLU A 194 -5.95 -1.17 9.97
CA GLU A 194 -6.29 0.26 10.10
C GLU A 194 -6.71 0.92 8.79
N THR A 195 -6.27 0.42 7.62
CA THR A 195 -6.47 1.16 6.36
C THR A 195 -7.90 1.12 5.84
N LEU A 196 -8.32 2.22 5.23
CA LEU A 196 -9.59 2.35 4.54
C LEU A 196 -9.42 3.25 3.30
N ALA A 197 -9.84 2.76 2.14
CA ALA A 197 -9.86 3.54 0.92
C ALA A 197 -11.14 4.41 0.89
N LEU A 198 -10.95 5.72 0.77
CA LEU A 198 -12.03 6.70 0.59
C LEU A 198 -12.38 6.83 -0.90
N PRO A 199 -13.65 7.13 -1.24
CA PRO A 199 -14.05 7.35 -2.62
C PRO A 199 -13.32 8.57 -3.19
N MET A 200 -12.80 8.43 -4.41
CA MET A 200 -12.06 9.47 -5.11
C MET A 200 -12.23 9.34 -6.63
N GLU A 201 -13.45 9.06 -7.08
CA GLU A 201 -13.78 9.04 -8.49
C GLU A 201 -13.61 10.44 -9.08
N THR A 202 -12.95 10.58 -10.24
CA THR A 202 -12.64 11.90 -10.84
C THR A 202 -13.89 12.68 -11.29
N SER A 203 -15.07 12.05 -11.24
CA SER A 203 -16.38 12.64 -11.50
C SER A 203 -17.08 13.21 -10.26
N MET A 204 -16.54 13.01 -9.04
CA MET A 204 -17.17 13.48 -7.81
C MET A 204 -17.41 14.99 -7.80
N THR A 205 -18.59 15.38 -7.33
CA THR A 205 -18.97 16.78 -7.14
C THR A 205 -18.39 17.33 -5.83
N LYS A 206 -18.28 18.66 -5.75
CA LYS A 206 -17.89 19.35 -4.51
C LYS A 206 -18.81 19.01 -3.33
N ARG A 207 -20.11 18.79 -3.59
CA ARG A 207 -21.08 18.39 -2.57
C ARG A 207 -20.78 17.00 -2.00
N GLU A 208 -20.36 16.06 -2.85
CA GLU A 208 -19.96 14.71 -2.43
C GLU A 208 -18.66 14.73 -1.64
N LEU A 209 -17.65 15.49 -2.09
CA LEU A 209 -16.41 15.70 -1.31
C LEU A 209 -16.69 16.33 0.06
N HIS A 210 -17.59 17.32 0.12
CA HIS A 210 -18.01 17.93 1.39
C HIS A 210 -18.71 16.91 2.31
N ARG A 211 -19.57 16.05 1.75
CA ARG A 211 -20.24 14.98 2.51
C ARG A 211 -19.22 13.97 3.05
N LEU A 212 -18.25 13.56 2.23
CA LEU A 212 -17.15 12.68 2.62
C LEU A 212 -16.40 13.25 3.83
N VAL A 213 -15.93 14.50 3.71
CA VAL A 213 -15.22 15.20 4.79
C VAL A 213 -16.06 15.29 6.06
N SER A 214 -17.33 15.71 5.93
CA SER A 214 -18.24 15.85 7.08
C SER A 214 -18.47 14.50 7.78
N ALA A 215 -18.67 13.43 7.01
CA ALA A 215 -18.88 12.09 7.56
C ALA A 215 -17.65 11.56 8.29
N CYS A 216 -16.45 11.71 7.70
CA CYS A 216 -15.20 11.30 8.35
C CYS A 216 -14.93 12.11 9.63
N ASN A 217 -15.05 13.44 9.56
CA ASN A 217 -14.76 14.31 10.70
C ASN A 217 -15.74 14.12 11.85
N GLY A 218 -17.04 13.91 11.55
CA GLY A 218 -18.05 13.64 12.56
C GLY A 218 -17.88 12.28 13.26
N LEU A 219 -17.09 11.37 12.70
CA LEU A 219 -16.80 10.06 13.29
C LEU A 219 -15.48 10.02 14.05
N GLY A 220 -14.44 10.72 13.56
CA GLY A 220 -13.11 10.62 14.17
C GLY A 220 -13.02 11.18 15.59
N GLY A 221 -13.87 12.15 15.96
CA GLY A 221 -13.97 12.60 17.36
C GLY A 221 -14.41 11.49 18.31
N LEU A 222 -15.28 10.56 17.86
CA LEU A 222 -15.82 9.48 18.68
C LEU A 222 -14.80 8.36 18.96
N LEU A 223 -13.77 8.21 18.12
CA LEU A 223 -12.74 7.18 18.28
C LEU A 223 -11.51 7.67 19.06
N MET A 224 -11.27 8.99 19.12
CA MET A 224 -10.20 9.59 19.93
C MET A 224 -10.52 9.59 21.42
N ASP A 225 -11.80 9.74 21.78
CA ASP A 225 -12.24 9.81 23.19
C ASP A 225 -12.29 8.44 23.90
N ALA A 226 -12.21 7.33 23.16
CA ALA A 226 -12.28 5.98 23.71
C ALA A 226 -10.94 5.45 24.27
N ALA A 227 -9.88 6.26 24.26
CA ALA A 227 -8.53 5.90 24.68
C ALA A 227 -8.07 6.56 26.01
N CYS A 228 -9.01 6.96 26.87
CA CYS A 228 -8.73 7.41 28.25
C CYS A 228 -9.15 6.36 29.28
#